data_AF-A0A2M9P4Z0-F1
#
_entry.id   AF-A0A2M9P4Z0-F1
#
_cell.length_a   1.000
_cell.length_b   1.000
_cell.length_c   1.000
_cell.angle_alpha   90.00
_cell.angle_beta   90.00
_cell.angle_gamma   90.00
#
_symmetry.space_group_name_H-M   'P 1'
#
loop_
_entity.id
_entity.type
_entity.pdbx_description
1 polymer ?
#
loop_
_entity_poly.entity_id
_entity_poly.type
_entity_poly.pdbx_seq_one_letter_code
_entity_poly.pdbx_strand_id
1 'polypeptide(L)'
;PVVIFDALRVKIRDKDSRIVKNKAVYLALGIDGDGEREVLGLWIAENEGAKFWLSVMTELRNRGVQDILIAVVDGLKGFPEAITAAF
;
A
#
# COMPACT_ATOMS: atom_id res chain seq x y z
N PRO A 1 9.08 -8.45 11.70
CA PRO A 1 7.87 -7.68 11.33
C PRO A 1 7.42 -8.01 9.90
N VAL A 2 6.12 -8.27 9.71
CA VAL A 2 5.54 -8.61 8.39
C VAL A 2 4.67 -7.45 7.94
N VAL A 3 4.71 -7.09 6.67
CA VAL A 3 3.76 -6.15 6.07
C VAL A 3 3.08 -6.79 4.87
N ILE A 4 1.75 -6.79 4.88
CA ILE A 4 0.92 -7.28 3.78
C ILE A 4 0.40 -6.08 3.00
N PHE A 5 0.66 -6.07 1.70
CA PHE A 5 0.13 -5.08 0.77
C PHE A 5 -0.97 -5.71 -0.08
N ASP A 6 -2.14 -5.10 -0.07
CA ASP A 6 -3.32 -5.61 -0.78
C ASP A 6 -4.21 -4.45 -1.27
N ALA A 7 -5.26 -4.77 -2.01
CA ALA A 7 -6.22 -3.81 -2.53
C ALA A 7 -7.67 -4.29 -2.35
N LEU A 8 -8.51 -3.42 -1.80
CA LEU A 8 -9.96 -3.63 -1.72
C LEU A 8 -10.66 -2.88 -2.85
N ARG A 9 -11.60 -3.54 -3.54
CA ARG A 9 -12.46 -2.88 -4.53
C ARG A 9 -13.70 -2.31 -3.86
N VAL A 10 -13.82 -0.99 -3.85
CA VAL A 10 -14.90 -0.26 -3.18
C VAL A 10 -15.66 0.59 -4.20
N LYS A 11 -17.00 0.61 -4.09
CA LYS A 11 -17.87 1.51 -4.85
C LYS A 11 -17.83 2.90 -4.23
N ILE A 12 -17.23 3.87 -4.92
CA ILE A 12 -17.06 5.24 -4.45
C ILE A 12 -17.78 6.19 -5.41
N ARG A 13 -18.56 7.13 -4.86
CA ARG A 13 -19.15 8.21 -5.66
C ARG A 13 -18.08 9.23 -5.97
N ASP A 14 -17.79 9.39 -7.25
CA ASP A 14 -16.85 10.38 -7.75
C ASP A 14 -17.43 11.80 -7.54
N LYS A 15 -16.64 12.69 -6.94
CA LYS A 15 -17.12 14.03 -6.53
C LYS A 15 -17.51 14.88 -7.74
N ASP A 16 -16.76 14.75 -8.83
CA ASP A 16 -16.91 15.61 -10.02
C ASP A 16 -18.03 15.10 -10.93
N SER A 17 -17.97 13.81 -11.30
CA SER A 17 -18.97 13.23 -12.20
C SER A 17 -20.30 12.86 -11.52
N ARG A 18 -20.34 12.80 -10.18
CA ARG A 18 -21.45 12.26 -9.35
C ARG A 18 -21.80 10.79 -9.62
N ILE A 19 -21.02 10.12 -10.47
CA ILE A 19 -21.19 8.70 -10.83
C ILE A 19 -20.47 7.83 -9.81
N VAL A 20 -21.07 6.68 -9.48
CA VAL A 20 -20.42 5.66 -8.65
C VAL A 20 -19.47 4.84 -9.52
N LYS A 21 -18.19 4.79 -9.13
CA LYS A 21 -17.14 4.01 -9.79
C LYS A 21 -16.55 2.99 -8.82
N ASN A 22 -16.13 1.84 -9.33
CA ASN A 22 -15.31 0.90 -8.56
C ASN A 22 -13.88 1.44 -8.51
N LYS A 23 -13.39 1.80 -7.32
CA LYS A 23 -12.00 2.21 -7.10
C LYS A 23 -11.27 1.18 -6.25
N ALA A 24 -9.96 1.03 -6.49
CA ALA A 24 -9.10 0.25 -5.61
C ALA A 24 -8.69 1.12 -4.42
N VAL A 25 -8.77 0.56 -3.22
CA VAL A 25 -8.19 1.11 -1.99
C VAL A 25 -7.04 0.19 -1.63
N TYR A 26 -5.83 0.67 -1.85
CA TYR A 26 -4.59 -0.02 -1.49
C TYR A 26 -4.36 0.12 0.01
N LEU A 27 -3.92 -0.95 0.67
CA LEU A 27 -3.64 -0.95 2.09
C LEU A 27 -2.30 -1.60 2.41
N ALA A 28 -1.72 -1.18 3.53
CA ALA A 28 -0.57 -1.83 4.15
C ALA A 28 -0.98 -2.25 5.56
N LEU A 29 -1.00 -3.56 5.82
CA LEU A 29 -1.27 -4.14 7.13
C LEU A 29 0.04 -4.63 7.74
N GLY A 30 0.49 -3.95 8.80
CA GLY A 30 1.68 -4.32 9.57
C GLY A 30 1.34 -5.34 10.65
N ILE A 31 2.28 -6.25 10.88
CA ILE A 31 2.30 -7.18 12.02
C ILE A 31 3.67 -7.02 12.68
N ASP A 32 3.69 -6.57 13.92
CA ASP A 32 4.92 -6.30 14.66
C ASP A 32 5.57 -7.59 15.22
N GLY A 33 6.61 -7.44 16.04
CA GLY A 33 7.32 -8.57 16.64
C GLY A 33 6.51 -9.32 17.70
N ASP A 34 5.52 -8.66 18.29
CA ASP A 34 4.65 -9.22 19.33
C ASP A 34 3.37 -9.84 18.74
N GLY A 35 3.14 -9.63 17.44
CA GLY A 35 2.02 -10.16 16.68
C GLY A 35 0.80 -9.23 16.62
N GLU A 36 0.93 -8.01 17.13
CA GLU A 36 -0.11 -6.98 17.04
C GLU A 36 -0.25 -6.50 15.60
N ARG A 37 -1.50 -6.27 15.20
CA ARG A 37 -1.84 -5.89 13.82
C ARG A 37 -2.23 -4.43 13.76
N GLU A 38 -1.63 -3.71 12.83
CA GLU A 38 -1.93 -2.30 12.61
C GLU A 38 -2.08 -1.94 11.13
N VAL A 39 -3.02 -1.05 10.82
CA VAL A 39 -3.15 -0.51 9.47
C VAL A 39 -2.16 0.64 9.33
N LEU A 40 -1.07 0.39 8.60
CA LEU A 40 -0.03 1.38 8.34
C LEU A 40 -0.50 2.46 7.35
N GLY A 41 -1.44 2.15 6.47
CA GLY A 41 -2.05 3.17 5.61
C GLY A 41 -3.09 2.63 4.64
N LEU A 42 -3.81 3.58 4.04
CA LEU A 42 -4.84 3.38 3.04
C LEU A 42 -4.66 4.44 1.94
N TRP A 43 -4.63 4.01 0.68
CA TRP A 43 -4.43 4.90 -0.46
C TRP A 43 -5.45 4.61 -1.55
N ILE A 44 -5.98 5.68 -2.14
CA ILE A 44 -6.81 5.60 -3.35
C ILE A 44 -5.97 6.15 -4.50
N ALA A 45 -5.72 5.32 -5.50
CA ALA A 45 -5.02 5.71 -6.72
C ALA A 45 -5.89 5.41 -7.94
N GLU A 46 -5.73 6.22 -8.99
CA GLU A 46 -6.42 5.96 -10.27
C GLU A 46 -5.79 4.79 -11.03
N ASN A 47 -4.47 4.67 -10.96
CA ASN A 47 -3.71 3.62 -11.61
C ASN A 47 -2.71 2.99 -10.65
N GLU A 48 -2.55 1.68 -10.75
CA GLU A 48 -1.52 0.94 -10.06
C GLU A 48 -0.21 0.92 -10.86
N GLY A 49 0.92 0.95 -10.16
CA GLY A 49 2.21 0.71 -10.80
C GLY A 49 3.37 0.96 -9.86
N ALA A 50 4.57 0.62 -10.35
CA ALA A 50 5.82 0.73 -9.58
C ALA A 50 6.05 2.12 -8.97
N LYS A 51 5.73 3.20 -9.70
CA LYS A 51 5.87 4.58 -9.20
C LYS A 51 4.95 4.88 -8.02
N PHE A 52 3.72 4.37 -8.06
CA PHE A 52 2.77 4.52 -6.97
C PHE A 52 3.30 3.80 -5.73
N TRP A 53 3.68 2.53 -5.85
CA TRP A 53 4.20 1.77 -4.72
C TRP A 53 5.50 2.33 -4.15
N LEU A 54 6.41 2.86 -4.98
CA LEU A 54 7.59 3.57 -4.49
C LEU A 54 7.21 4.80 -3.65
N SER A 55 6.18 5.55 -4.03
CA SER A 55 5.68 6.67 -3.23
C SER A 55 5.10 6.20 -1.89
N VAL A 56 4.39 5.07 -1.86
CA VAL A 56 3.87 4.46 -0.63
C VAL A 56 5.02 4.02 0.28
N MET A 57 6.04 3.33 -0.25
CA MET A 57 7.21 2.91 0.54
C MET A 57 7.96 4.12 1.13
N THR A 58 8.14 5.16 0.34
CA THR A 58 8.78 6.42 0.78
C THR A 58 7.97 7.09 1.89
N GLU A 59 6.64 7.13 1.77
CA GLU A 59 5.76 7.69 2.79
C GLU A 59 5.86 6.89 4.11
N LEU A 60 5.80 5.55 4.04
CA LEU A 60 5.93 4.69 5.22
C LEU A 60 7.26 4.91 5.94
N ARG A 61 8.37 4.99 5.19
CA ARG A 61 9.69 5.30 5.74
C ARG A 61 9.73 6.67 6.41
N ASN A 62 9.18 7.70 5.75
CA ASN A 62 9.13 9.05 6.30
C ASN A 62 8.25 9.16 7.56
N ARG A 63 7.26 8.27 7.71
CA ARG A 63 6.41 8.16 8.90
C ARG A 63 7.04 7.36 10.04
N GLY A 64 8.25 6.82 9.83
CA GLY A 64 9.05 6.19 10.88
C GLY A 64 9.19 4.67 10.76
N VAL A 65 8.61 4.03 9.74
CA VAL A 65 8.88 2.61 9.47
C VAL A 65 10.36 2.48 9.11
N GLN A 66 11.13 1.77 9.92
CA GLN A 66 12.58 1.65 9.74
C GLN A 66 12.95 0.50 8.80
N ASP A 67 12.26 -0.63 8.92
CA ASP A 67 12.59 -1.86 8.20
C ASP A 67 11.36 -2.77 8.05
N ILE A 68 11.33 -3.58 6.99
CA ILE A 68 10.30 -4.58 6.69
C ILE A 68 10.99 -5.92 6.47
N LEU A 69 10.90 -6.82 7.45
CA LEU A 69 11.54 -8.14 7.37
C LEU A 69 10.89 -9.05 6.32
N ILE A 70 9.55 -9.02 6.22
CA ILE A 70 8.80 -9.78 5.22
C ILE A 70 7.74 -8.87 4.60
N ALA A 71 7.86 -8.61 3.30
CA ALA A 71 6.83 -7.95 2.51
C ALA A 71 6.04 -8.99 1.72
N VAL A 72 4.74 -9.08 1.99
CA VAL A 72 3.81 -9.90 1.20
C VAL A 72 3.14 -8.99 0.18
N VAL A 73 3.42 -9.23 -1.09
CA VAL A 73 2.94 -8.44 -2.22
C VAL A 73 2.34 -9.36 -3.28
N ASP A 74 1.60 -8.76 -4.20
CA ASP A 74 1.24 -9.43 -5.44
C ASP A 74 2.43 -9.46 -6.42
N GLY A 75 2.26 -10.15 -7.55
CA GLY A 75 3.29 -10.27 -8.59
C GLY A 75 3.47 -9.02 -9.46
N LEU A 76 3.09 -7.83 -8.98
CA LEU A 76 3.19 -6.61 -9.78
C LEU A 76 4.64 -6.25 -10.09
N LYS A 77 4.92 -6.09 -11.39
CA LYS A 77 6.25 -5.72 -11.88
C LYS A 77 6.68 -4.35 -11.31
N GLY A 78 7.89 -4.29 -10.76
CA GLY A 78 8.46 -3.08 -10.17
C GLY A 78 8.11 -2.85 -8.71
N PHE A 79 7.25 -3.70 -8.10
CA PHE A 79 6.89 -3.59 -6.69
C PHE A 79 8.02 -4.12 -5.78
N PRO A 80 8.62 -5.31 -6.02
CA PRO A 80 9.77 -5.74 -5.24
C PRO A 80 10.92 -4.72 -5.26
N GLU A 81 11.18 -4.12 -6.42
CA GLU A 81 12.22 -3.10 -6.59
C GLU A 81 11.91 -1.81 -5.81
N ALA A 82 10.64 -1.44 -5.70
CA ALA A 82 10.20 -0.29 -4.91
C ALA A 82 10.41 -0.51 -3.40
N ILE A 83 10.21 -1.74 -2.92
CA ILE A 83 10.48 -2.11 -1.51
C ILE A 83 11.97 -1.98 -1.23
N THR A 84 12.82 -2.63 -2.03
CA THR A 84 14.28 -2.62 -1.84
C THR A 84 14.94 -1.25 -2.04
N ALA A 85 14.27 -0.34 -2.74
CA ALA A 85 14.75 1.03 -2.89
C ALA A 85 14.50 1.88 -1.64
N ALA A 86 13.49 1.52 -0.84
CA ALA A 86 13.08 2.27 0.34
C ALA A 86 13.63 1.69 1.65
N PHE A 87 13.69 0.35 1.76
CA PHE A 87 14.09 -0.41 2.95
C PHE A 87 15.28 -1.32 2.65
#